data_AF-A0A2V8MYS7-F1
#
_entry.id   AF-A0A2V8MYS7-F1
#
_cell.length_a   1.000
_cell.length_b   1.000
_cell.length_c   1.000
_cell.angle_alpha   90.00
_cell.angle_beta   90.00
_cell.angle_gamma   90.00
#
_symmetry.space_group_name_H-M   'P 1'
#
loop_
_entity.id
_entity.type
_entity.pdbx_description
1 polymer ?
#
loop_
_entity_poly.entity_id
_entity_poly.type
_entity_poly.pdbx_seq_one_letter_code
_entity_poly.pdbx_strand_id
1 'polypeptide(L)'
;IDTKYAFNDRMLFQDPEAFQKIQLKHDEKEEIDADKKAAELLKNSPYKDKLGNAGLFLKAVDERAPQLDHLLLPHIGNAMVKSSEVTRMTGLKQAAPRLEMAKVDQIAALPLGGRVRVDPWNAKIELMKTKPVALVSAREKMPFEVAPVYLWLSRQTVSQPQNASAAAKPSQTPEQRSAVKQ
;
A
#
# COMPACT_ATOMS: atom_id res chain seq x y z
N ILE A 1 -33.37 32.09 -36.98
CA ILE A 1 -32.44 32.49 -35.88
C ILE A 1 -31.84 31.21 -35.34
N ASP A 2 -30.53 31.03 -35.49
CA ASP A 2 -29.81 29.84 -35.01
C ASP A 2 -29.76 29.88 -33.48
N THR A 3 -30.50 28.98 -32.82
CA THR A 3 -30.69 28.96 -31.37
C THR A 3 -29.50 28.37 -30.62
N LYS A 4 -28.46 27.92 -31.33
CA LYS A 4 -27.27 27.26 -30.77
C LYS A 4 -26.44 28.18 -29.86
N TYR A 5 -26.58 29.50 -30.00
CA TYR A 5 -25.88 30.52 -29.21
C TYR A 5 -26.80 31.37 -28.31
N ALA A 6 -28.08 31.00 -28.19
CA ALA A 6 -29.08 31.83 -27.49
C ALA A 6 -29.04 31.70 -25.96
N PHE A 7 -28.27 30.75 -25.41
CA PHE A 7 -28.22 30.48 -23.98
C PHE A 7 -26.80 30.73 -23.45
N ASN A 8 -26.68 31.67 -22.50
CA ASN A 8 -25.43 32.05 -21.82
C ASN A 8 -24.82 30.92 -20.95
N ASP A 9 -25.52 29.80 -20.81
CA ASP A 9 -25.13 28.64 -19.99
C ASP A 9 -24.50 27.50 -20.81
N ARG A 10 -24.34 27.69 -22.13
CA ARG A 10 -23.62 26.74 -22.98
C ARG A 10 -22.28 27.35 -23.36
N MET A 11 -21.20 26.62 -23.06
CA MET A 11 -19.87 26.98 -23.56
C MET A 11 -19.91 27.02 -25.10
N LEU A 12 -19.16 27.96 -25.69
CA LEU A 12 -19.08 28.19 -27.14
C LEU A 12 -18.50 27.00 -27.93
N PHE A 13 -18.04 25.97 -27.25
CA PHE A 13 -17.41 24.77 -27.78
C PHE A 13 -17.97 23.53 -27.08
N GLN A 14 -18.03 22.40 -27.79
CA GLN A 14 -18.39 21.12 -27.16
C GLN A 14 -17.23 20.67 -26.27
N ASP A 15 -17.50 20.45 -24.99
CA ASP A 15 -16.51 20.08 -23.98
C ASP A 15 -15.53 18.96 -24.42
N PRO A 16 -15.97 17.83 -25.01
CA PRO A 16 -15.06 16.73 -25.36
C PRO A 16 -14.00 17.13 -26.40
N GLU A 17 -14.38 17.97 -27.37
CA GLU A 17 -13.48 18.42 -28.44
C GLU A 17 -12.46 19.44 -27.94
N ALA A 18 -12.83 20.25 -26.93
CA ALA A 18 -11.91 21.17 -26.29
C ALA A 18 -10.84 20.41 -25.48
N PHE A 19 -11.22 19.35 -24.75
CA PHE A 19 -10.27 18.55 -23.98
C PHE A 19 -9.24 17.81 -24.84
N GLN A 20 -9.59 17.40 -26.06
CA GLN A 20 -8.64 16.79 -27.01
C GLN A 20 -7.54 17.77 -27.48
N LYS A 21 -7.80 19.08 -27.44
CA LYS A 21 -6.84 20.12 -27.86
C LYS A 21 -5.87 20.52 -26.76
N ILE A 22 -6.16 20.17 -25.51
CA ILE A 22 -5.28 20.47 -24.38
C ILE A 22 -4.14 19.46 -24.39
N GLN A 23 -2.96 19.90 -24.81
CA GLN A 23 -1.74 19.10 -24.72
C GLN A 23 -1.27 19.07 -23.25
N LEU A 24 -1.63 17.99 -22.56
CA LEU A 24 -1.22 17.75 -21.17
C LEU A 24 0.11 17.00 -21.09
N LYS A 25 0.56 16.43 -22.20
CA LYS A 25 1.80 15.66 -22.29
C LYS A 25 2.97 16.60 -22.57
N HIS A 26 4.02 16.49 -21.78
CA HIS A 26 5.29 17.21 -22.01
C HIS A 26 6.06 16.62 -23.20
N ASP A 27 6.95 17.42 -23.79
CA ASP A 27 7.80 16.96 -24.89
C ASP A 27 8.84 15.94 -24.40
N GLU A 28 9.24 15.00 -25.27
CA GLU A 28 10.15 13.90 -24.87
C GLU A 28 11.51 14.43 -24.40
N LYS A 29 11.97 15.56 -24.95
CA LYS A 29 13.22 16.22 -24.52
C LYS A 29 13.12 16.76 -23.10
N GLU A 30 12.03 17.44 -22.78
CA GLU A 30 11.80 18.01 -21.45
C GLU A 30 11.74 16.89 -20.39
N GLU A 31 11.15 15.75 -20.73
CA GLU A 31 11.06 14.60 -19.83
C GLU A 31 12.42 13.96 -19.56
N ILE A 32 13.29 13.87 -20.57
CA ILE A 32 14.67 13.39 -20.40
C ILE A 32 15.47 14.35 -19.51
N ASP A 33 15.33 15.65 -19.72
CA ASP A 33 16.04 16.64 -18.91
C ASP A 33 15.51 16.70 -17.47
N ALA A 34 14.20 16.52 -17.29
CA ALA A 34 13.59 16.34 -15.97
C ALA A 34 14.12 15.09 -15.26
N ASP A 35 14.25 13.96 -15.96
CA ASP A 35 14.80 12.72 -15.40
C ASP A 35 16.27 12.89 -14.97
N LYS A 36 17.09 13.60 -15.76
CA LYS A 36 18.47 13.96 -15.36
C LYS A 36 18.47 14.82 -14.10
N LYS A 37 17.62 15.85 -14.06
CA LYS A 37 17.53 16.76 -12.91
C LYS A 37 17.05 16.04 -11.66
N ALA A 38 16.07 15.15 -11.79
CA ALA A 38 15.59 14.31 -10.70
C ALA A 38 16.72 13.42 -10.16
N ALA A 39 17.53 12.81 -11.04
CA ALA A 39 18.68 12.02 -10.62
C ALA A 39 19.73 12.84 -9.85
N GLU A 40 20.00 14.08 -10.26
CA GLU A 40 20.88 15.00 -9.51
C GLU A 40 20.31 15.33 -8.12
N LEU A 41 19.02 15.68 -8.04
CA LEU A 41 18.35 15.99 -6.78
C LEU A 41 18.36 14.79 -5.83
N LEU A 42 18.12 13.58 -6.34
CA LEU A 42 18.16 12.35 -5.57
C LEU A 42 19.55 12.06 -4.99
N LYS A 43 20.61 12.29 -5.77
CA LYS A 43 22.01 12.14 -5.30
C LYS A 43 22.38 13.12 -4.19
N ASN A 44 21.80 14.33 -4.23
CA ASN A 44 22.02 15.36 -3.22
C ASN A 44 21.06 15.25 -2.03
N SER A 45 20.16 14.28 -2.04
CA SER A 45 19.17 14.09 -0.97
C SER A 45 19.74 13.30 0.22
N PRO A 46 19.12 13.41 1.41
CA PRO A 46 19.40 12.53 2.55
C PRO A 46 19.13 11.04 2.26
N TYR A 47 18.48 10.71 1.14
CA TYR A 47 18.09 9.36 0.75
C TYR A 47 18.98 8.75 -0.34
N LYS A 48 20.10 9.41 -0.69
CA LYS A 48 21.04 8.96 -1.72
C LYS A 48 21.51 7.50 -1.53
N ASP A 49 21.62 7.05 -0.28
CA ASP A 49 22.07 5.69 0.04
C ASP A 49 20.93 4.66 -0.07
N LYS A 50 19.67 5.10 -0.17
CA LYS A 50 18.47 4.27 -0.30
C LYS A 50 17.95 4.17 -1.74
N LEU A 51 18.68 4.72 -2.71
CA LEU A 51 18.30 4.74 -4.12
C LEU A 51 18.20 3.34 -4.72
N GLY A 52 18.97 2.36 -4.21
CA GLY A 52 18.83 0.97 -4.62
C GLY A 52 17.43 0.39 -4.35
N ASN A 53 16.79 0.78 -3.23
CA ASN A 53 15.43 0.36 -2.92
C ASN A 53 14.40 1.06 -3.81
N ALA A 54 14.62 2.33 -4.13
CA ALA A 54 13.76 3.06 -5.07
C ALA A 54 13.84 2.45 -6.49
N GLY A 55 15.02 2.02 -6.92
CA GLY A 55 15.17 1.29 -8.18
C GLY A 55 14.50 -0.09 -8.16
N LEU A 56 14.53 -0.80 -7.02
CA LEU A 56 13.78 -2.07 -6.84
C LEU A 56 12.27 -1.86 -6.96
N PHE A 57 11.76 -0.77 -6.39
CA PHE A 57 10.37 -0.38 -6.55
C PHE A 57 10.01 -0.21 -8.03
N LEU A 58 10.81 0.55 -8.80
CA LEU A 58 10.57 0.75 -10.23
C LEU A 58 10.58 -0.57 -11.03
N LYS A 59 11.49 -1.50 -10.70
CA LYS A 59 11.48 -2.85 -11.32
C LYS A 59 10.21 -3.62 -10.98
N ALA A 60 9.71 -3.54 -9.75
CA ALA A 60 8.48 -4.22 -9.36
C ALA A 60 7.24 -3.58 -10.01
N VAL A 61 7.24 -2.25 -10.20
CA VAL A 61 6.19 -1.55 -10.96
C VAL A 61 6.18 -2.05 -12.40
N ASP A 62 7.34 -2.21 -13.02
CA ASP A 62 7.49 -2.72 -14.39
C ASP A 62 6.95 -4.15 -14.54
N GLU A 63 7.29 -5.04 -13.61
CA GLU A 63 6.82 -6.42 -13.61
C GLU A 63 5.29 -6.51 -13.43
N ARG A 64 4.70 -5.58 -12.67
CA ARG A 64 3.25 -5.55 -12.38
C ARG A 64 2.47 -4.54 -13.22
N ALA A 65 3.12 -3.80 -14.11
CA ALA A 65 2.48 -2.76 -14.91
C ALA A 65 1.25 -3.25 -15.68
N PRO A 66 1.28 -4.45 -16.31
CA PRO A 66 0.10 -5.01 -17.00
C PRO A 66 -1.12 -5.27 -16.11
N GLN A 67 -0.95 -5.29 -14.79
CA GLN A 67 -2.03 -5.53 -13.81
C GLN A 67 -2.47 -4.23 -13.11
N LEU A 68 -1.77 -3.11 -13.36
CA LEU A 68 -1.91 -1.85 -12.63
C LEU A 68 -2.37 -0.69 -13.53
N ASP A 69 -3.15 -1.00 -14.58
CA ASP A 69 -3.61 -0.03 -15.57
C ASP A 69 -4.30 1.18 -14.91
N HIS A 70 -5.23 0.95 -13.99
CA HIS A 70 -5.95 2.01 -13.30
C HIS A 70 -5.12 2.82 -12.29
N LEU A 71 -3.92 2.35 -11.94
CA LEU A 71 -3.05 3.02 -10.97
C LEU A 71 -1.92 3.79 -11.65
N LEU A 72 -1.41 3.28 -12.77
CA LEU A 72 -0.24 3.83 -13.46
C LEU A 72 -0.58 4.71 -14.66
N LEU A 73 -1.78 4.56 -15.24
CA LEU A 73 -2.25 5.40 -16.32
C LEU A 73 -2.97 6.63 -15.75
N PRO A 74 -2.41 7.83 -15.89
CA PRO A 74 -3.10 9.03 -15.46
C PRO A 74 -4.31 9.28 -16.37
N HIS A 75 -5.42 9.74 -15.77
CA HIS A 75 -6.57 10.22 -16.56
C HIS A 75 -6.22 11.54 -17.27
N ILE A 76 -5.31 12.33 -16.70
CA ILE A 76 -4.87 13.65 -17.16
C ILE A 76 -3.38 13.79 -16.81
N GLY A 77 -2.49 13.98 -17.81
CA GLY A 77 -1.06 14.27 -17.60
C GLY A 77 -0.09 13.23 -18.16
N ASN A 78 1.17 13.28 -17.71
CA ASN A 78 2.25 12.44 -18.22
C ASN A 78 2.22 11.06 -17.56
N ALA A 79 2.17 9.99 -18.36
CA ALA A 79 2.25 8.63 -17.85
C ALA A 79 3.68 8.27 -17.43
N MET A 80 3.81 7.57 -16.30
CA MET A 80 5.08 6.96 -15.87
C MET A 80 5.41 5.69 -16.68
N VAL A 81 4.39 5.10 -17.32
CA VAL A 81 4.45 3.85 -18.05
C VAL A 81 4.02 4.09 -19.49
N LYS A 82 4.80 3.60 -20.45
CA LYS A 82 4.46 3.59 -21.89
C LYS A 82 4.50 2.13 -22.34
N SER A 83 3.41 1.65 -22.94
CA SER A 83 3.32 0.26 -23.43
C SER A 83 3.62 -0.81 -22.37
N SER A 84 3.13 -0.60 -21.14
CA SER A 84 3.37 -1.49 -19.98
C SER A 84 4.84 -1.56 -19.51
N GLU A 85 5.72 -0.67 -19.97
CA GLU A 85 7.07 -0.51 -19.44
C GLU A 85 7.23 0.84 -18.73
N VAL A 86 7.86 0.83 -17.55
CA VAL A 86 8.25 2.05 -16.82
C VAL A 86 9.40 2.72 -17.58
N THR A 87 9.06 3.76 -18.35
CA THR A 87 10.03 4.51 -19.18
C THR A 87 10.71 5.66 -18.42
N ARG A 88 10.25 5.96 -17.19
CA ARG A 88 10.78 7.04 -16.37
C ARG A 88 11.88 6.57 -15.43
N MET A 89 12.86 7.45 -15.22
CA MET A 89 13.99 7.20 -14.31
C MET A 89 14.76 5.91 -14.64
N THR A 90 14.96 5.63 -15.93
CA THR A 90 15.64 4.42 -16.42
C THR A 90 17.02 4.22 -15.80
N GLY A 91 17.78 5.31 -15.56
CA GLY A 91 19.08 5.24 -14.89
C GLY A 91 19.00 4.71 -13.45
N LEU A 92 17.92 4.99 -12.73
CA LEU A 92 17.69 4.48 -11.37
C LEU A 92 17.28 3.01 -11.40
N LYS A 93 16.43 2.61 -12.37
CA LYS A 93 16.05 1.21 -12.61
C LYS A 93 17.28 0.36 -12.96
N GLN A 94 18.18 0.87 -13.81
CA GLN A 94 19.41 0.18 -14.20
C GLN A 94 20.40 0.04 -13.04
N ALA A 95 20.57 1.07 -12.22
CA ALA A 95 21.44 1.03 -11.04
C ALA A 95 20.90 0.14 -9.91
N ALA A 96 19.65 -0.31 -10.00
CA ALA A 96 19.02 -1.10 -8.96
C ALA A 96 19.54 -2.55 -8.92
N PRO A 97 19.58 -3.17 -7.73
CA PRO A 97 19.79 -4.61 -7.61
C PRO A 97 18.79 -5.43 -8.43
N ARG A 98 19.12 -6.70 -8.73
CA ARG A 98 18.20 -7.63 -9.38
C ARG A 98 16.96 -7.84 -8.51
N LEU A 99 15.79 -7.88 -9.14
CA LEU A 99 14.53 -8.16 -8.46
C LEU A 99 14.38 -9.66 -8.27
N GLU A 100 14.24 -10.09 -7.01
CA GLU A 100 14.07 -11.47 -6.58
C GLU A 100 12.80 -11.58 -5.72
N MET A 101 11.66 -11.83 -6.38
CA MET A 101 10.37 -11.91 -5.71
C MET A 101 10.32 -12.98 -4.61
N ALA A 102 11.02 -14.09 -4.79
CA ALA A 102 11.08 -15.22 -3.86
C ALA A 102 11.90 -14.95 -2.57
N LYS A 103 12.78 -13.94 -2.54
CA LYS A 103 13.66 -13.71 -1.39
C LYS A 103 12.97 -12.87 -0.32
N VAL A 104 12.60 -13.44 0.82
CA VAL A 104 11.79 -12.76 1.87
C VAL A 104 12.34 -11.39 2.28
N ASP A 105 13.67 -11.27 2.42
CA ASP A 105 14.34 -10.03 2.85
C ASP A 105 14.24 -8.88 1.84
N GLN A 106 14.01 -9.19 0.56
CA GLN A 106 13.95 -8.18 -0.49
C GLN A 106 12.52 -7.68 -0.69
N ILE A 107 12.21 -6.55 -0.05
CA ILE A 107 10.90 -5.90 -0.13
C ILE A 107 10.97 -4.78 -1.17
N ALA A 108 10.50 -5.04 -2.38
CA ALA A 108 10.50 -4.05 -3.46
C ALA A 108 9.38 -3.00 -3.30
N ALA A 109 8.20 -3.43 -2.86
CA ALA A 109 7.06 -2.58 -2.60
C ALA A 109 6.22 -3.12 -1.44
N LEU A 110 5.47 -2.23 -0.80
CA LEU A 110 4.53 -2.58 0.27
C LEU A 110 3.10 -2.77 -0.29
N PRO A 111 2.22 -3.43 0.46
CA PRO A 111 0.80 -3.51 0.11
C PRO A 111 0.15 -2.14 0.02
N LEU A 112 -0.78 -1.98 -0.91
CA LEU A 112 -1.55 -0.75 -1.07
C LEU A 112 -2.38 -0.48 0.19
N GLY A 113 -2.36 0.76 0.66
CA GLY A 113 -3.07 1.17 1.88
C GLY A 113 -2.43 0.72 3.19
N GLY A 114 -1.35 -0.07 3.19
CA GLY A 114 -0.75 -0.61 4.42
C GLY A 114 -0.20 0.45 5.39
N ARG A 115 0.07 1.67 4.91
CA ARG A 115 0.52 2.80 5.74
C ARG A 115 -0.41 4.01 5.67
N VAL A 116 -1.51 3.94 4.94
CA VAL A 116 -2.37 5.10 4.71
C VAL A 116 -3.71 4.85 5.37
N ARG A 117 -4.10 5.74 6.29
CA ARG A 117 -5.44 5.74 6.90
C ARG A 117 -6.25 6.85 6.26
N VAL A 118 -7.42 6.50 5.75
CA VAL A 118 -8.42 7.45 5.27
C VAL A 118 -9.52 7.52 6.32
N ASP A 119 -9.76 8.71 6.87
CA ASP A 119 -10.87 8.95 7.79
C ASP A 119 -12.09 9.44 6.99
N PRO A 120 -13.18 8.64 6.94
CA PRO A 120 -14.35 8.98 6.13
C PRO A 120 -15.19 10.13 6.70
N TRP A 121 -15.01 10.52 7.97
CA TRP A 121 -15.83 11.56 8.61
C TRP A 121 -15.27 12.97 8.42
N ASN A 122 -13.95 13.09 8.31
CA ASN A 122 -13.28 14.39 8.15
C ASN A 122 -12.47 14.49 6.85
N ALA A 123 -12.53 13.46 5.99
CA ALA A 123 -11.80 13.37 4.73
C ALA A 123 -10.28 13.56 4.86
N LYS A 124 -9.69 13.22 6.01
CA LYS A 124 -8.24 13.30 6.22
C LYS A 124 -7.55 12.02 5.82
N ILE A 125 -6.34 12.19 5.29
CA ILE A 125 -5.44 11.10 4.93
C ILE A 125 -4.20 11.22 5.82
N GLU A 126 -3.92 10.18 6.61
CA GLU A 126 -2.81 10.16 7.56
C GLU A 126 -1.88 8.97 7.27
N LEU A 127 -0.58 9.20 7.44
CA LEU A 127 0.42 8.14 7.36
C LEU A 127 0.55 7.44 8.72
N MET A 128 0.18 6.17 8.77
CA MET A 128 0.30 5.35 9.97
C MET A 128 1.76 4.94 10.19
N LYS A 129 2.27 5.25 11.38
CA LYS A 129 3.59 4.80 11.85
C LYS A 129 3.45 3.46 12.58
N THR A 130 3.22 2.39 11.82
CA THR A 130 3.14 1.03 12.35
C THR A 130 4.52 0.37 12.35
N LYS A 131 4.76 -0.50 13.33
CA LYS A 131 5.96 -1.35 13.34
C LYS A 131 5.85 -2.36 12.18
N PRO A 132 6.91 -2.57 11.39
CA PRO A 132 6.91 -3.60 10.36
C PRO A 132 6.62 -4.97 10.98
N VAL A 133 5.70 -5.72 10.36
CA VAL A 133 5.47 -7.12 10.71
C VAL A 133 6.55 -7.95 10.04
N ALA A 134 7.15 -8.89 10.78
CA ALA A 134 8.13 -9.81 10.22
C ALA A 134 7.43 -10.72 9.21
N LEU A 135 7.92 -10.71 7.97
CA LEU A 135 7.41 -11.58 6.91
C LEU A 135 7.97 -12.98 7.10
N VAL A 136 7.10 -13.99 7.12
CA VAL A 136 7.52 -15.39 7.24
C VAL A 136 7.72 -16.00 5.85
N SER A 137 6.97 -15.52 4.86
CA SER A 137 7.02 -16.00 3.48
C SER A 137 7.08 -14.85 2.46
N ALA A 138 7.59 -15.14 1.26
CA ALA A 138 7.66 -14.16 0.18
C ALA A 138 6.28 -13.69 -0.30
N ARG A 139 5.24 -14.53 -0.14
CA ARG A 139 3.86 -14.23 -0.52
C ARG A 139 3.27 -13.10 0.31
N GLU A 140 3.68 -12.97 1.56
CA GLU A 140 3.18 -11.93 2.47
C GLU A 140 3.59 -10.52 2.08
N LYS A 141 4.58 -10.35 1.19
CA LYS A 141 5.02 -9.03 0.70
C LYS A 141 3.89 -8.28 -0.02
N MET A 142 3.03 -9.00 -0.75
CA MET A 142 1.86 -8.47 -1.48
C MET A 142 2.15 -7.12 -2.18
N PRO A 143 3.15 -7.04 -3.09
CA PRO A 143 3.54 -5.77 -3.70
C PRO A 143 2.44 -5.25 -4.62
N PHE A 144 1.98 -4.02 -4.39
CA PHE A 144 0.87 -3.37 -5.12
C PHE A 144 -0.48 -4.10 -5.01
N GLU A 145 -0.64 -5.00 -4.06
CA GLU A 145 -1.91 -5.67 -3.79
C GLU A 145 -2.62 -4.98 -2.62
N VAL A 146 -3.95 -5.01 -2.65
CA VAL A 146 -4.75 -4.60 -1.49
C VAL A 146 -4.73 -5.74 -0.50
N ALA A 147 -4.25 -5.49 0.72
CA ALA A 147 -4.27 -6.50 1.76
C ALA A 147 -5.73 -6.95 2.00
N PRO A 148 -6.03 -8.26 1.95
CA PRO A 148 -7.38 -8.74 2.16
C PRO A 148 -7.86 -8.36 3.57
N VAL A 149 -9.16 -8.07 3.68
CA VAL A 149 -9.79 -7.76 4.96
C VAL A 149 -9.75 -9.00 5.84
N TYR A 150 -9.07 -8.92 6.98
CA TYR A 150 -9.07 -9.99 7.97
C TYR A 150 -10.33 -9.89 8.82
N LEU A 151 -11.21 -10.88 8.68
CA LEU A 151 -12.34 -11.02 9.58
C LEU A 151 -11.82 -11.42 10.96
N TRP A 152 -12.25 -10.70 12.00
CA TRP A 152 -11.97 -11.11 13.37
C TRP A 152 -12.78 -12.37 13.67
N LEU A 153 -12.10 -13.51 13.63
CA LEU A 153 -12.66 -14.78 14.09
C LEU A 153 -12.55 -14.83 15.61
N SER A 154 -13.68 -14.83 16.30
CA SER A 154 -13.75 -15.14 17.72
C SER A 154 -14.21 -16.58 17.90
N ARG A 155 -13.61 -17.27 18.88
CA ARG A 155 -14.06 -18.62 19.21
C ARG A 155 -15.38 -18.51 19.97
N GLN A 156 -16.46 -19.04 19.40
CA GLN A 156 -17.67 -19.29 20.18
C GLN A 156 -17.33 -20.33 21.26
N THR A 157 -17.27 -19.89 22.52
CA THR A 157 -17.29 -20.79 23.66
C THR A 157 -18.71 -21.37 23.74
N VAL A 158 -18.88 -22.61 23.30
CA VAL A 158 -20.08 -23.37 23.67
C VAL A 158 -19.99 -23.57 25.18
N SER A 159 -20.79 -22.82 25.94
CA SER A 159 -21.04 -23.13 27.35
C SER A 159 -21.72 -24.49 27.40
N GLN A 160 -20.92 -25.53 27.58
CA GLN A 160 -21.40 -26.87 27.86
C GLN A 160 -22.22 -26.76 29.17
N PRO A 161 -23.50 -27.18 29.20
CA PRO A 161 -24.25 -27.18 30.44
C PRO A 161 -23.47 -28.01 31.47
N GLN A 162 -23.13 -27.38 32.59
CA GLN A 162 -22.58 -28.05 33.74
C GLN A 162 -23.60 -29.10 34.17
N ASN A 163 -23.37 -30.36 33.81
CA ASN A 163 -23.98 -31.47 34.54
C ASN A 163 -23.42 -31.43 35.95
N ALA A 164 -24.20 -30.85 36.85
CA ALA A 164 -24.02 -30.94 38.27
C ALA A 164 -24.02 -32.41 38.68
N SER A 165 -22.87 -32.91 39.14
CA SER A 165 -22.84 -34.00 40.11
C SER A 165 -22.28 -33.45 41.40
N ALA A 166 -23.19 -33.01 42.27
CA ALA A 166 -22.91 -32.70 43.66
C ALA A 166 -23.35 -33.89 44.52
N ALA A 167 -22.38 -34.51 45.21
CA ALA A 167 -22.42 -35.13 46.55
C ALA A 167 -21.27 -36.17 46.62
N ALA A 168 -20.40 -36.25 47.62
CA ALA A 168 -20.57 -35.88 49.02
C ALA A 168 -19.22 -35.45 49.66
N LYS A 169 -19.28 -34.48 50.57
CA LYS A 169 -18.29 -34.32 51.64
C LYS A 169 -18.53 -35.40 52.71
N PRO A 170 -17.49 -35.95 53.33
CA PRO A 170 -17.50 -36.23 54.75
C PRO A 170 -16.72 -35.14 55.48
N SER A 171 -17.43 -34.37 56.29
CA SER A 171 -16.91 -33.59 57.40
C SER A 171 -16.54 -34.51 58.55
N GLN A 172 -15.37 -34.32 59.17
CA GLN A 172 -15.20 -33.95 60.60
C GLN A 172 -13.74 -34.09 61.05
N THR A 173 -13.16 -32.96 61.44
CA THR A 173 -12.04 -32.83 62.40
C THR A 173 -12.63 -32.86 63.82
N PRO A 174 -11.91 -33.44 64.80
CA PRO A 174 -11.42 -32.63 65.94
C PRO A 174 -9.99 -33.06 66.34
N GLU A 175 -9.00 -32.16 66.40
CA GLU A 175 -8.65 -31.27 67.51
C GLU A 175 -7.40 -31.75 68.27
N GLN A 176 -6.33 -30.97 68.08
CA GLN A 176 -5.15 -30.68 68.93
C GLN A 176 -4.57 -31.71 69.93
N ARG A 177 -3.26 -31.97 69.78
CA ARG A 177 -2.32 -31.91 70.92
C ARG A 177 -0.92 -31.46 70.49
N SER A 178 -0.45 -30.42 71.17
CA SER A 178 0.81 -29.69 71.05
C SER A 178 2.02 -30.44 71.63
N ALA A 179 3.22 -30.06 71.18
CA ALA A 179 4.52 -29.91 71.89
C ALA A 179 5.70 -30.42 71.03
N VAL A 180 6.95 -29.91 71.02
CA VAL A 180 7.67 -28.79 71.67
C VAL A 180 9.04 -28.71 70.94
N LYS A 181 9.56 -27.49 70.78
CA LYS A 181 10.98 -27.03 70.71
C LYS A 181 12.12 -28.07 70.67
N GLN A 182 13.04 -27.91 69.70
CA GLN A 182 14.46 -27.57 69.94
C GLN A 182 14.92 -26.58 68.87
#